data_AF-A0A1E1IR31-F1
#
_entry.id   AF-A0A1E1IR31-F1
#
_cell.length_a   1.000
_cell.length_b   1.000
_cell.length_c   1.000
_cell.angle_alpha   90.00
_cell.angle_beta   90.00
_cell.angle_gamma   90.00
#
_symmetry.space_group_name_H-M   'P 1'
#
loop_
_entity.id
_entity.type
_entity.pdbx_description
1 polymer ?
#
loop_
_entity_poly.entity_id
_entity_poly.type
_entity_poly.pdbx_seq_one_letter_code
_entity_poly.pdbx_strand_id
1 'polypeptide(L)'
;MAAEFSLLQYLGVTVDKYDSSADLDSSALSKKAMFRVWAPTQHPPSKCGPREETCRVLEKNRKGANPWYADPTGEVLLRRKNGVEVQYMVHNSKIPSVYGVNKQLAEKRVDRGRKENSPLVHCSLEVGKDEARQKEARRELLRELLRCNQEQARLKKEEELRERARRIAHERAVLQYNAAGVVRGEVVHKKAVHGEAMREAAVEAPTRREERRAGANVDGRDVVVVWDGKDQDDRRRLAAAERTRQLAEENLRVAEQRRAEHKAQEQAERERAQAERTELQRQLAQEHAENVERHRRNAEALRSAQEAERERWCRASTTDANLQAAPLLSLFDTMERRERDEAIRAQQKQVDDMALNARHAAQKRECAQAERDRERQCTADYAKAELESFEREVENAHQRREYERLQLQDAAKAAGKVRQAHAEAARQRQKSVEPLLFWPAAHSPRAEDAKIAENRRFHEDLRRQAEKKRNDRAREEEAERASVRALIEYDTRSAQEAFAHERKVARKKAEDLRRTLEAQIAQKRKGAEGQRQACTAVDATRVSATEAMILYRCPVTGELLPASAYDFGVQRGRK
;
A
#
# COMPACT_ATOMS: atom_id res chain seq x y z
N MET A 1 -16.85 -19.91 66.20
CA MET A 1 -17.47 -18.72 65.59
C MET A 1 -16.56 -17.50 65.68
N ALA A 2 -15.43 -17.44 64.94
CA ALA A 2 -14.56 -16.24 64.94
C ALA A 2 -13.52 -16.17 63.79
N ALA A 3 -13.68 -16.91 62.69
CA ALA A 3 -12.68 -16.92 61.61
C ALA A 3 -13.20 -16.44 60.24
N GLU A 4 -14.52 -16.32 60.07
CA GLU A 4 -15.12 -16.08 58.75
C GLU A 4 -15.34 -14.60 58.41
N PHE A 5 -15.19 -13.68 59.38
CA PHE A 5 -15.34 -12.23 59.16
C PHE A 5 -14.02 -11.46 59.03
N SER A 6 -12.88 -12.08 59.34
CA SER A 6 -11.59 -11.37 59.41
C SER A 6 -10.96 -11.14 58.02
N LEU A 7 -11.20 -12.00 57.03
CA LEU A 7 -10.57 -11.85 55.71
C LEU A 7 -11.17 -10.70 54.88
N LEU A 8 -12.46 -10.40 55.06
CA LEU A 8 -13.18 -9.32 54.37
C LEU A 8 -12.77 -7.94 54.90
N GLN A 9 -12.44 -7.84 56.19
CA GLN A 9 -11.99 -6.62 56.84
C GLN A 9 -10.54 -6.25 56.42
N TYR A 10 -9.70 -7.25 56.15
CA TYR A 10 -8.31 -7.05 55.67
C TYR A 10 -8.22 -6.57 54.21
N LEU A 11 -9.26 -6.78 53.40
CA LEU A 11 -9.30 -6.36 51.99
C LEU A 11 -9.96 -5.00 51.77
N GLY A 12 -10.37 -4.31 52.84
CA GLY A 12 -10.99 -2.98 52.74
C GLY A 12 -12.33 -2.98 52.00
N VAL A 13 -13.10 -4.07 52.12
CA VAL A 13 -14.40 -4.22 51.46
C VAL A 13 -15.48 -3.61 52.35
N THR A 14 -16.12 -2.52 51.90
CA THR A 14 -17.39 -2.06 52.46
C THR A 14 -18.53 -2.83 51.80
N VAL A 15 -19.41 -3.42 52.62
CA VAL A 15 -20.68 -3.97 52.14
C VAL A 15 -21.71 -2.85 52.34
N ASP A 16 -22.10 -2.19 51.24
CA ASP A 16 -23.22 -1.26 51.31
C ASP A 16 -24.48 -2.09 51.61
N LYS A 17 -24.92 -2.03 52.88
CA LYS A 17 -26.31 -2.36 53.20
C LYS A 17 -27.11 -1.21 52.65
N TYR A 18 -28.06 -1.52 51.75
CA TYR A 18 -29.09 -0.59 51.37
C TYR A 18 -29.76 -0.10 52.64
N ASP A 19 -29.54 1.17 52.99
CA ASP A 19 -30.57 2.09 53.47
C ASP A 19 -30.00 3.52 53.54
N SER A 20 -30.60 4.40 52.73
CA SER A 20 -30.85 5.83 52.99
C SER A 20 -29.72 6.88 52.99
N SER A 21 -30.03 7.96 52.26
CA SER A 21 -29.63 9.38 52.39
C SER A 21 -28.19 9.84 52.11
N ALA A 22 -28.11 10.69 51.07
CA ALA A 22 -27.49 12.02 50.97
C ALA A 22 -26.15 12.34 51.68
N ASP A 23 -25.27 12.91 50.85
CA ASP A 23 -24.24 13.92 51.13
C ASP A 23 -23.36 13.79 52.37
N LEU A 24 -22.07 13.54 52.16
CA LEU A 24 -20.99 14.13 52.96
C LEU A 24 -19.73 14.33 52.09
N ASP A 25 -19.23 15.57 52.14
CA ASP A 25 -18.10 16.10 51.39
C ASP A 25 -16.73 15.59 51.84
N SER A 26 -15.80 15.66 50.87
CA SER A 26 -14.34 15.80 50.93
C SER A 26 -13.56 15.29 52.16
N SER A 27 -12.56 14.45 51.92
CA SER A 27 -11.14 14.78 52.15
C SER A 27 -10.25 13.54 52.04
N ALA A 28 -9.04 13.77 51.57
CA ALA A 28 -7.98 12.84 51.26
C ALA A 28 -7.79 11.69 52.27
N LEU A 29 -7.83 10.43 51.81
CA LEU A 29 -7.11 9.31 52.43
C LEU A 29 -6.87 8.15 51.44
N SER A 30 -5.59 7.87 51.22
CA SER A 30 -4.97 6.56 50.96
C SER A 30 -5.41 5.71 49.75
N LYS A 31 -4.51 5.62 48.76
CA LYS A 31 -4.51 4.63 47.67
C LYS A 31 -4.29 3.21 48.23
N LYS A 32 -5.35 2.55 48.68
CA LYS A 32 -5.43 1.08 48.76
C LYS A 32 -6.45 0.59 47.74
N ALA A 33 -6.08 -0.46 47.00
CA ALA A 33 -6.87 -1.02 45.91
C ALA A 33 -8.26 -1.47 46.41
N MET A 34 -9.32 -0.85 45.89
CA MET A 34 -10.71 -1.27 46.15
C MET A 34 -11.21 -2.17 45.02
N PHE A 35 -11.75 -3.33 45.37
CA PHE A 35 -12.42 -4.25 44.45
C PHE A 35 -13.93 -4.15 44.65
N ARG A 36 -14.68 -3.91 43.57
CA ARG A 36 -16.15 -3.80 43.61
C ARG A 36 -16.77 -5.15 43.27
N VAL A 37 -17.46 -5.77 44.24
CA VAL A 37 -18.19 -7.04 44.07
C VAL A 37 -19.68 -6.75 44.00
N TRP A 38 -20.36 -7.26 42.98
CA TRP A 38 -21.83 -7.25 42.94
C TRP A 38 -22.37 -8.48 43.69
N ALA A 39 -23.46 -8.31 44.43
CA ALA A 39 -24.05 -9.36 45.25
C ALA A 39 -24.44 -10.60 44.42
N PRO A 40 -24.46 -11.81 45.03
CA PRO A 40 -24.72 -13.04 44.30
C PRO A 40 -26.15 -13.03 43.74
N THR A 41 -26.29 -13.15 42.42
CA THR A 41 -27.56 -13.54 41.81
C THR A 41 -27.78 -15.02 42.14
N GLN A 42 -28.69 -15.29 43.07
CA GLN A 42 -29.17 -16.66 43.32
C GLN A 42 -29.95 -17.10 42.08
N HIS A 43 -29.38 -17.98 41.26
CA HIS A 43 -30.20 -18.73 40.32
C HIS A 43 -31.01 -19.78 41.10
N PRO A 44 -32.32 -19.92 40.83
CA PRO A 44 -33.15 -20.87 41.55
C PRO A 44 -32.65 -22.29 41.28
N PRO A 45 -32.73 -23.20 42.27
CA PRO A 45 -32.21 -24.56 42.11
C PRO A 45 -32.93 -25.25 40.95
N SER A 46 -32.17 -25.60 39.90
CA SER A 46 -32.65 -26.52 38.89
C SER A 46 -32.80 -27.89 39.55
N LYS A 47 -34.02 -28.44 39.46
CA LYS A 47 -34.34 -29.78 39.97
C LYS A 47 -33.44 -30.80 39.27
N CYS A 48 -32.47 -31.36 39.98
CA CYS A 48 -31.89 -32.66 39.66
C CYS A 48 -31.83 -33.47 40.95
N GLY A 49 -32.57 -34.58 40.99
CA GLY A 49 -32.40 -35.62 42.00
C GLY A 49 -31.03 -36.30 41.88
N PRO A 50 -30.61 -37.07 42.90
CA PRO A 50 -29.26 -37.58 42.97
C PRO A 50 -29.15 -38.88 42.17
N ARG A 51 -28.22 -38.95 41.21
CA ARG A 51 -27.58 -40.21 40.84
C ARG A 51 -26.28 -40.03 40.03
N GLU A 52 -25.23 -40.61 40.60
CA GLU A 52 -24.19 -41.43 39.97
C GLU A 52 -23.47 -40.91 38.72
N GLU A 53 -22.20 -40.59 38.93
CA GLU A 53 -21.02 -41.07 38.21
C GLU A 53 -21.08 -41.33 36.68
N THR A 54 -20.01 -40.83 36.05
CA THR A 54 -19.41 -41.23 34.77
C THR A 54 -19.76 -40.45 33.49
N CYS A 55 -18.67 -40.18 32.76
CA CYS A 55 -18.55 -40.09 31.31
C CYS A 55 -18.94 -38.81 30.55
N ARG A 56 -17.86 -38.18 30.03
CA ARG A 56 -17.62 -37.79 28.63
C ARG A 56 -18.52 -36.74 27.97
N VAL A 57 -17.84 -35.67 27.55
CA VAL A 57 -17.97 -34.91 26.31
C VAL A 57 -19.13 -35.34 25.40
N LEU A 58 -20.10 -34.46 25.20
CA LEU A 58 -20.63 -34.07 23.88
C LEU A 58 -21.55 -32.85 24.03
N GLU A 59 -21.19 -31.79 23.32
CA GLU A 59 -22.06 -30.64 23.05
C GLU A 59 -23.24 -31.06 22.18
N LYS A 60 -24.46 -30.56 22.47
CA LYS A 60 -25.26 -29.72 21.54
C LYS A 60 -26.71 -29.48 22.01
N ASN A 61 -27.09 -28.20 21.92
CA ASN A 61 -28.39 -27.67 21.53
C ASN A 61 -29.56 -27.66 22.54
N ARG A 62 -29.57 -26.66 23.42
CA ARG A 62 -30.79 -25.87 23.69
C ARG A 62 -30.48 -24.37 23.74
N LYS A 63 -31.32 -23.61 23.03
CA LYS A 63 -31.26 -22.16 22.82
C LYS A 63 -31.49 -21.43 24.16
N GLY A 64 -30.46 -20.78 24.67
CA GLY A 64 -30.51 -19.82 25.76
C GLY A 64 -29.22 -19.02 25.77
N ALA A 65 -29.31 -17.71 25.52
CA ALA A 65 -28.27 -16.67 25.54
C ALA A 65 -26.91 -16.99 24.83
N ASN A 66 -26.62 -16.25 23.76
CA ASN A 66 -25.35 -16.31 23.03
C ASN A 66 -24.15 -15.94 23.93
N PRO A 67 -23.06 -16.74 23.99
CA PRO A 67 -21.90 -16.52 24.85
C PRO A 67 -20.89 -15.46 24.32
N TRP A 68 -21.25 -14.72 23.27
CA TRP A 68 -20.35 -13.76 22.60
C TRP A 68 -20.37 -12.34 23.18
N TYR A 69 -20.93 -12.15 24.38
CA TYR A 69 -20.78 -10.93 25.19
C TYR A 69 -19.94 -11.16 26.46
N ALA A 70 -19.10 -12.19 26.46
CA ALA A 70 -18.04 -12.35 27.45
C ALA A 70 -16.74 -11.78 26.88
N ASP A 71 -16.31 -10.64 27.40
CA ASP A 71 -14.95 -10.12 27.22
C ASP A 71 -13.93 -11.17 27.73
N PRO A 72 -12.82 -11.45 27.04
CA PRO A 72 -11.90 -12.56 27.39
C PRO A 72 -10.96 -12.25 28.56
N THR A 73 -11.32 -11.40 29.52
CA THR A 73 -10.41 -10.96 30.60
C THR A 73 -11.01 -10.92 32.02
N GLY A 74 -12.19 -11.48 32.24
CA GLY A 74 -12.72 -11.74 33.58
C GLY A 74 -12.46 -13.19 34.00
N GLU A 75 -11.71 -13.43 35.07
CA GLU A 75 -11.71 -14.74 35.71
C GLU A 75 -13.09 -14.97 36.37
N VAL A 76 -13.80 -16.00 35.90
CA VAL A 76 -15.05 -16.45 36.52
C VAL A 76 -14.69 -17.46 37.60
N LEU A 77 -14.86 -17.08 38.86
CA LEU A 77 -14.71 -18.03 39.97
C LEU A 77 -16.03 -18.76 40.16
N LEU A 78 -16.04 -20.04 39.78
CA LEU A 78 -17.10 -20.99 40.08
C LEU A 78 -16.83 -21.60 41.47
N ARG A 79 -17.70 -21.33 42.44
CA ARG A 79 -17.65 -22.00 43.74
C ARG A 79 -18.97 -22.72 43.99
N ARG A 80 -18.91 -24.03 44.21
CA ARG A 80 -20.05 -24.82 44.68
C ARG A 80 -20.18 -24.64 46.19
N LYS A 81 -21.33 -24.17 46.65
CA LYS A 81 -21.77 -24.27 48.05
C LYS A 81 -23.16 -24.91 48.06
N ASN A 82 -23.35 -25.95 48.86
CA ASN A 82 -24.63 -26.63 49.06
C ASN A 82 -25.32 -27.12 47.77
N GLY A 83 -24.55 -27.68 46.83
CA GLY A 83 -25.09 -28.32 45.62
C GLY A 83 -25.54 -27.37 44.50
N VAL A 84 -25.41 -26.05 44.65
CA VAL A 84 -25.73 -25.07 43.59
C VAL A 84 -24.46 -24.33 43.17
N GLU A 85 -24.25 -24.21 41.85
CA GLU A 85 -23.15 -23.43 41.28
C GLU A 85 -23.50 -21.95 41.29
N VAL A 86 -22.66 -21.15 41.96
CA VAL A 86 -22.75 -19.68 41.95
C VAL A 86 -21.52 -19.14 41.21
N GLN A 87 -21.78 -18.35 40.16
CA GLN A 87 -20.75 -17.68 39.36
C GLN A 87 -20.49 -16.27 39.91
N TYR A 88 -19.22 -15.97 40.18
CA TYR A 88 -18.77 -14.62 40.50
C TYR A 88 -17.93 -14.08 39.34
N MET A 89 -18.36 -12.95 38.75
CA MET A 89 -17.58 -12.22 37.75
C MET A 89 -16.74 -11.15 38.45
N VAL A 90 -15.42 -11.29 38.40
CA VAL A 90 -14.47 -10.30 38.93
C VAL A 90 -13.89 -9.49 37.78
N HIS A 91 -14.14 -8.18 37.78
CA HIS A 91 -13.58 -7.27 36.77
C HIS A 91 -12.33 -6.55 37.28
N ASN A 92 -11.30 -6.54 36.46
CA ASN A 92 -10.03 -5.89 36.73
C ASN A 92 -10.11 -4.41 36.34
N SER A 93 -9.97 -3.49 37.29
CA SER A 93 -10.19 -2.04 37.10
C SER A 93 -9.16 -1.33 36.21
N LYS A 94 -8.09 -2.03 35.79
CA LYS A 94 -7.01 -1.49 34.94
C LYS A 94 -7.33 -1.54 33.44
N ILE A 95 -8.28 -2.37 33.00
CA ILE A 95 -8.69 -2.43 31.59
C ILE A 95 -10.07 -1.77 31.51
N PRO A 96 -10.18 -0.56 30.92
CA PRO A 96 -11.45 0.13 30.85
C PRO A 96 -12.41 -0.68 29.98
N SER A 97 -13.58 -1.00 30.51
CA SER A 97 -14.61 -1.72 29.76
C SER A 97 -14.97 -0.93 28.50
N VAL A 98 -15.44 -1.63 27.46
CA VAL A 98 -15.91 -0.98 26.21
C VAL A 98 -16.92 0.13 26.51
N TYR A 99 -17.74 -0.03 27.54
CA TYR A 99 -18.67 0.99 28.01
C TYR A 99 -17.97 2.21 28.64
N GLY A 100 -16.91 2.00 29.43
CA GLY A 100 -16.07 3.08 29.98
C GLY A 100 -15.29 3.84 28.91
N VAL A 101 -14.77 3.13 27.89
CA VAL A 101 -14.10 3.75 26.73
C VAL A 101 -15.10 4.56 25.91
N ASN A 102 -16.31 4.03 25.66
CA ASN A 102 -17.36 4.75 24.94
C ASN A 102 -17.84 5.99 25.69
N LYS A 103 -17.92 5.94 27.03
CA LYS A 103 -18.25 7.09 27.87
C LYS A 103 -17.16 8.17 27.81
N GLN A 104 -15.88 7.79 27.89
CA GLN A 104 -14.76 8.72 27.72
C GLN A 104 -14.70 9.32 26.32
N LEU A 105 -15.06 8.57 25.28
CA LEU A 105 -15.16 9.09 23.92
C LEU A 105 -16.35 10.05 23.76
N ALA A 106 -17.47 9.79 24.43
CA ALA A 106 -18.61 10.70 24.46
C ALA A 106 -18.27 12.01 25.19
N GLU A 107 -17.62 11.94 26.35
CA GLU A 107 -17.14 13.11 27.10
C GLU A 107 -16.12 13.91 26.28
N LYS A 108 -15.15 13.26 25.61
CA LYS A 108 -14.21 13.92 24.70
C LYS A 108 -14.89 14.57 23.49
N ARG A 109 -16.00 14.02 22.99
CA ARG A 109 -16.82 14.64 21.92
C ARG A 109 -17.57 15.87 22.43
N VAL A 110 -18.10 15.83 23.65
CA VAL A 110 -18.72 17.00 24.30
C VAL A 110 -17.69 18.09 24.58
N ASP A 111 -16.49 17.74 25.02
CA ASP A 111 -15.40 18.70 25.24
C ASP A 111 -14.85 19.29 23.94
N ARG A 112 -14.84 18.52 22.84
CA ARG A 112 -14.58 19.05 21.50
C ARG A 112 -15.67 20.02 21.06
N GLY A 113 -16.94 19.66 21.23
CA GLY A 113 -18.07 20.56 20.95
C GLY A 113 -18.04 21.84 21.80
N ARG A 114 -17.53 21.80 23.04
CA ARG A 114 -17.32 23.00 23.87
C ARG A 114 -16.14 23.85 23.42
N LYS A 115 -15.08 23.26 22.88
CA LYS A 115 -13.94 23.99 22.30
C LYS A 115 -14.28 24.61 20.95
N GLU A 116 -15.08 23.92 20.14
CA GLU A 116 -15.61 24.44 18.87
C GLU A 116 -16.67 25.53 19.10
N ASN A 117 -17.40 25.49 20.22
CA ASN A 117 -18.32 26.53 20.66
C ASN A 117 -17.70 27.56 21.61
N SER A 118 -16.36 27.64 21.72
CA SER A 118 -15.74 28.76 22.44
C SER A 118 -16.07 30.05 21.69
N PRO A 119 -16.46 31.14 22.37
CA PRO A 119 -16.97 32.31 21.68
C PRO A 119 -15.83 32.87 20.84
N LEU A 120 -15.98 32.82 19.50
CA LEU A 120 -15.41 33.88 18.68
C LEU A 120 -15.85 35.18 19.35
N VAL A 121 -14.90 36.04 19.68
CA VAL A 121 -15.19 37.37 20.20
C VAL A 121 -16.18 38.00 19.23
N HIS A 122 -17.44 38.14 19.65
CA HIS A 122 -18.42 38.86 18.87
C HIS A 122 -18.01 40.33 18.95
N CYS A 123 -17.20 40.79 18.00
CA CYS A 123 -17.02 42.22 17.75
C CYS A 123 -18.35 42.74 17.20
N SER A 124 -19.31 43.02 18.09
CA SER A 124 -20.55 43.68 17.73
C SER A 124 -20.22 45.11 17.31
N LEU A 125 -20.23 45.35 16.00
CA LEU A 125 -20.24 46.70 15.44
C LEU A 125 -21.61 47.31 15.77
N GLU A 126 -21.70 48.04 16.88
CA GLU A 126 -22.88 48.85 17.15
C GLU A 126 -23.01 49.91 16.05
N VAL A 127 -24.03 49.75 15.22
CA VAL A 127 -24.38 50.72 14.18
C VAL A 127 -25.00 51.92 14.88
N GLY A 128 -24.25 53.01 15.02
CA GLY A 128 -24.87 54.23 15.53
C GLY A 128 -23.98 55.43 15.81
N LYS A 129 -22.85 55.31 16.52
CA LYS A 129 -22.09 56.50 16.96
C LYS A 129 -20.59 56.21 17.00
N ASP A 130 -19.81 57.09 16.37
CA ASP A 130 -18.34 57.15 16.29
C ASP A 130 -17.64 56.30 15.21
N GLU A 131 -17.36 56.92 14.05
CA GLU A 131 -16.61 56.33 12.93
C GLU A 131 -15.20 55.84 13.32
N ALA A 132 -14.57 56.48 14.30
CA ALA A 132 -13.23 56.10 14.78
C ALA A 132 -13.26 54.72 15.46
N ARG A 133 -14.26 54.46 16.30
CA ARG A 133 -14.45 53.17 16.98
C ARG A 133 -14.83 52.06 16.01
N GLN A 134 -15.61 52.37 14.98
CA GLN A 134 -15.91 51.39 13.91
C GLN A 134 -14.67 51.02 13.09
N LYS A 135 -13.78 51.98 12.82
CA LYS A 135 -12.51 51.72 12.13
C LYS A 135 -11.58 50.86 12.99
N GLU A 136 -11.55 51.06 14.30
CA GLU A 136 -10.78 50.23 15.24
C GLU A 136 -11.34 48.80 15.34
N ALA A 137 -12.65 48.64 15.54
CA ALA A 137 -13.29 47.33 15.56
C ALA A 137 -13.12 46.56 14.23
N ARG A 138 -13.14 47.26 13.08
CA ARG A 138 -12.82 46.65 11.77
C ARG A 138 -11.36 46.21 11.69
N ARG A 139 -10.42 46.98 12.24
CA ARG A 139 -8.99 46.62 12.27
C ARG A 139 -8.75 45.40 13.17
N GLU A 140 -9.42 45.32 14.31
CA GLU A 140 -9.35 44.17 15.21
C GLU A 140 -9.94 42.92 14.56
N LEU A 141 -11.13 43.02 13.96
CA LEU A 141 -11.75 41.91 13.21
C LEU A 141 -10.85 41.43 12.07
N LEU A 142 -10.23 42.35 11.32
CA LEU A 142 -9.30 41.98 10.24
C LEU A 142 -8.04 41.28 10.76
N ARG A 143 -7.51 41.68 11.93
CA ARG A 143 -6.37 41.00 12.57
C ARG A 143 -6.76 39.60 13.04
N GLU A 144 -7.95 39.44 13.60
CA GLU A 144 -8.46 38.12 14.01
C GLU A 144 -8.70 37.21 12.81
N LEU A 145 -9.29 37.73 11.73
CA LEU A 145 -9.47 36.97 10.48
C LEU A 145 -8.11 36.58 9.85
N LEU A 146 -7.13 37.48 9.87
CA LEU A 146 -5.76 37.17 9.43
C LEU A 146 -5.14 36.05 10.27
N ARG A 147 -5.32 36.09 11.59
CA ARG A 147 -4.84 35.05 12.52
C ARG A 147 -5.52 33.72 12.25
N CYS A 148 -6.84 33.69 12.11
CA CYS A 148 -7.60 32.48 11.77
C CYS A 148 -7.17 31.90 10.42
N ASN A 149 -6.91 32.74 9.43
CA ASN A 149 -6.45 32.29 8.11
C ASN A 149 -5.03 31.70 8.16
N GLN A 150 -4.13 32.31 8.94
CA GLN A 150 -2.80 31.77 9.20
C GLN A 150 -2.86 30.44 9.97
N GLU A 151 -3.74 30.31 10.95
CA GLU A 151 -3.95 29.06 11.70
C GLU A 151 -4.54 27.96 10.80
N GLN A 152 -5.51 28.27 9.94
CA GLN A 152 -6.04 27.34 8.93
C GLN A 152 -4.96 26.91 7.92
N ALA A 153 -4.12 27.84 7.44
CA ALA A 153 -3.01 27.52 6.55
C ALA A 153 -1.97 26.61 7.23
N ARG A 154 -1.71 26.80 8.53
CA ARG A 154 -0.85 25.91 9.32
C ARG A 154 -1.47 24.52 9.46
N LEU A 155 -2.75 24.43 9.79
CA LEU A 155 -3.46 23.15 9.91
C LEU A 155 -3.49 22.38 8.60
N LYS A 156 -3.75 23.05 7.47
CA LYS A 156 -3.67 22.42 6.13
C LYS A 156 -2.29 21.85 5.84
N LYS A 157 -1.22 22.60 6.13
CA LYS A 157 0.16 22.09 5.98
C LYS A 157 0.45 20.90 6.90
N GLU A 158 -0.06 20.91 8.13
CA GLU A 158 0.07 19.76 9.03
C GLU A 158 -0.72 18.53 8.53
N GLU A 159 -1.91 18.72 7.97
CA GLU A 159 -2.71 17.65 7.38
C GLU A 159 -2.02 17.07 6.14
N GLU A 160 -1.50 17.91 5.25
CA GLU A 160 -0.69 17.49 4.10
C GLU A 160 0.55 16.67 4.53
N LEU A 161 1.23 17.09 5.60
CA LEU A 161 2.36 16.34 6.16
C LEU A 161 1.92 15.00 6.76
N ARG A 162 0.77 14.95 7.44
CA ARG A 162 0.20 13.70 7.98
C ARG A 162 -0.24 12.77 6.85
N GLU A 163 -0.84 13.28 5.78
CA GLU A 163 -1.20 12.51 4.60
C GLU A 163 0.03 11.96 3.88
N ARG A 164 1.06 12.79 3.70
CA ARG A 164 2.34 12.34 3.15
C ARG A 164 2.97 11.24 4.00
N ALA A 165 2.94 11.38 5.33
CA ALA A 165 3.41 10.33 6.24
C ALA A 165 2.58 9.05 6.13
N ARG A 166 1.25 9.14 5.96
CA ARG A 166 0.38 7.98 5.72
C ARG A 166 0.68 7.31 4.38
N ARG A 167 0.90 8.08 3.31
CA ARG A 167 1.29 7.55 1.98
C ARG A 167 2.63 6.81 2.07
N ILE A 168 3.64 7.41 2.70
CA ILE A 168 4.95 6.77 2.91
C ILE A 168 4.81 5.50 3.78
N ALA A 169 3.99 5.53 4.83
CA ALA A 169 3.73 4.35 5.66
C ALA A 169 3.02 3.24 4.88
N HIS A 170 2.08 3.61 4.00
CA HIS A 170 1.39 2.67 3.13
C HIS A 170 2.33 2.08 2.08
N GLU A 171 3.14 2.88 1.41
CA GLU A 171 4.17 2.42 0.47
C GLU A 171 5.17 1.48 1.16
N ARG A 172 5.61 1.81 2.38
CA ARG A 172 6.46 0.92 3.20
C ARG A 172 5.75 -0.39 3.54
N ALA A 173 4.47 -0.35 3.90
CA ALA A 173 3.69 -1.55 4.18
C ALA A 173 3.51 -2.42 2.92
N VAL A 174 3.31 -1.82 1.76
CA VAL A 174 3.22 -2.52 0.46
C VAL A 174 4.57 -3.13 0.09
N LEU A 175 5.67 -2.41 0.25
CA LEU A 175 7.02 -2.95 0.04
C LEU A 175 7.35 -4.09 1.01
N GLN A 176 6.97 -3.97 2.28
CA GLN A 176 7.11 -5.05 3.26
C GLN A 176 6.22 -6.25 2.93
N TYR A 177 5.00 -6.02 2.45
CA TYR A 177 4.10 -7.09 2.01
C TYR A 177 4.66 -7.83 0.78
N ASN A 178 5.20 -7.10 -0.20
CA ASN A 178 5.84 -7.67 -1.39
C ASN A 178 7.13 -8.42 -1.03
N ALA A 179 7.96 -7.86 -0.14
CA ALA A 179 9.15 -8.54 0.39
C ALA A 179 8.77 -9.82 1.19
N ALA A 180 7.71 -9.76 1.99
CA ALA A 180 7.16 -10.92 2.69
C ALA A 180 6.54 -11.94 1.72
N GLY A 181 6.03 -11.52 0.55
CA GLY A 181 5.56 -12.41 -0.51
C GLY A 181 6.69 -13.26 -1.11
N VAL A 182 7.87 -12.67 -1.32
CA VAL A 182 9.09 -13.38 -1.76
C VAL A 182 9.57 -14.35 -0.68
N VAL A 183 9.59 -13.92 0.58
CA VAL A 183 9.97 -14.78 1.72
C VAL A 183 8.94 -15.90 1.97
N ARG A 184 7.65 -15.69 1.71
CA ARG A 184 6.62 -16.74 1.80
C ARG A 184 6.85 -17.86 0.77
N GLY A 185 7.35 -17.55 -0.43
CA GLY A 185 7.77 -18.55 -1.42
C GLY A 185 8.90 -19.44 -0.89
N GLU A 186 9.93 -18.84 -0.28
CA GLU A 186 11.05 -19.57 0.32
C GLU A 186 10.68 -20.33 1.61
N VAL A 187 9.79 -19.78 2.44
CA VAL A 187 9.33 -20.40 3.69
C VAL A 187 8.39 -21.57 3.42
N VAL A 188 7.59 -21.55 2.34
CA VAL A 188 6.80 -22.73 1.92
C VAL A 188 7.73 -23.88 1.51
N HIS A 189 8.83 -23.57 0.81
CA HIS A 189 9.83 -24.58 0.45
C HIS A 189 10.57 -25.13 1.67
N LYS A 190 10.98 -24.25 2.60
CA LYS A 190 11.61 -24.65 3.87
C LYS A 190 10.65 -25.43 4.79
N LYS A 191 9.35 -25.10 4.81
CA LYS A 191 8.34 -25.85 5.58
C LYS A 191 8.08 -27.24 5.00
N ALA A 192 8.18 -27.43 3.68
CA ALA A 192 8.13 -28.76 3.07
C ALA A 192 9.32 -29.63 3.53
N VAL A 193 10.54 -29.07 3.43
CA VAL A 193 11.78 -29.74 3.88
C VAL A 193 11.77 -30.01 5.40
N HIS A 194 11.28 -29.06 6.21
CA HIS A 194 11.18 -29.24 7.66
C HIS A 194 10.06 -30.20 8.05
N GLY A 195 9.00 -30.30 7.24
CA GLY A 195 7.95 -31.31 7.40
C GLY A 195 8.45 -32.73 7.15
N GLU A 196 9.38 -32.91 6.21
CA GLU A 196 10.07 -34.19 5.98
C GLU A 196 11.01 -34.53 7.13
N ALA A 197 11.83 -33.57 7.59
CA ALA A 197 12.70 -33.76 8.76
C ALA A 197 11.94 -34.04 10.06
N MET A 198 10.75 -33.42 10.27
CA MET A 198 9.89 -33.69 11.43
C MET A 198 9.19 -35.05 11.34
N ARG A 199 8.95 -35.57 10.13
CA ARG A 199 8.45 -36.94 9.93
C ARG A 199 9.54 -37.96 10.25
N GLU A 200 10.79 -37.72 9.86
CA GLU A 200 11.94 -38.55 10.26
C GLU A 200 12.16 -38.50 11.78
N ALA A 201 12.13 -37.31 12.40
CA ALA A 201 12.27 -37.16 13.85
C ALA A 201 11.10 -37.77 14.65
N ALA A 202 9.88 -37.79 14.11
CA ALA A 202 8.73 -38.45 14.73
C ALA A 202 8.84 -39.98 14.69
N VAL A 203 9.53 -40.54 13.69
CA VAL A 203 9.86 -41.98 13.61
C VAL A 203 10.98 -42.35 14.59
N GLU A 204 11.89 -41.42 14.90
CA GLU A 204 12.96 -41.60 15.92
C GLU A 204 12.53 -41.27 17.37
N ALA A 205 11.38 -40.61 17.57
CA ALA A 205 10.89 -40.21 18.89
C ALA A 205 10.48 -41.38 19.84
N PRO A 206 9.90 -42.50 19.39
CA PRO A 206 9.54 -43.59 20.31
C PRO A 206 10.77 -44.33 20.87
N THR A 207 11.86 -44.45 20.11
CA THR A 207 13.09 -45.15 20.55
C THR A 207 13.83 -44.37 21.63
N ARG A 208 13.87 -43.03 21.55
CA ARG A 208 14.50 -42.17 22.58
C ARG A 208 13.68 -42.02 23.87
N ARG A 209 12.38 -42.36 23.84
CA ARG A 209 11.48 -42.20 25.00
C ARG A 209 11.52 -43.40 25.95
N GLU A 210 11.94 -44.57 25.47
CA GLU A 210 12.19 -45.76 26.30
C GLU A 210 13.49 -45.61 27.12
N GLU A 211 14.53 -44.97 26.55
CA GLU A 211 15.82 -44.75 27.23
C GLU A 211 15.74 -43.75 28.40
N ARG A 212 14.82 -42.77 28.35
CA ARG A 212 14.71 -41.71 29.36
C ARG A 212 13.81 -42.04 30.54
N ARG A 213 13.00 -43.10 30.47
CA ARG A 213 12.12 -43.52 31.58
C ARG A 213 12.84 -44.34 32.66
N ALA A 214 14.10 -44.70 32.43
CA ALA A 214 14.92 -45.48 33.38
C ALA A 214 15.56 -44.64 34.50
N GLY A 215 15.46 -43.31 34.50
CA GLY A 215 16.12 -42.50 35.53
C GLY A 215 15.46 -41.15 35.77
N ALA A 216 14.56 -41.07 36.74
CA ALA A 216 14.32 -39.90 37.59
C ALA A 216 13.11 -40.13 38.50
N ASN A 217 13.32 -40.86 39.60
CA ASN A 217 12.51 -40.72 40.81
C ASN A 217 13.39 -40.02 41.85
N VAL A 218 13.13 -38.76 42.18
CA VAL A 218 13.62 -38.16 43.43
C VAL A 218 12.61 -37.14 43.96
N ASP A 219 12.36 -37.29 45.25
CA ASP A 219 11.36 -36.70 46.12
C ASP A 219 11.42 -35.17 46.32
N GLY A 220 10.27 -34.64 46.73
CA GLY A 220 10.10 -33.27 47.19
C GLY A 220 10.65 -33.02 48.58
N ARG A 221 10.82 -31.73 48.89
CA ARG A 221 10.90 -31.19 50.26
C ARG A 221 10.63 -29.68 50.19
N ASP A 222 9.46 -29.28 50.67
CA ASP A 222 9.13 -27.90 50.97
C ASP A 222 9.82 -27.48 52.27
N VAL A 223 10.68 -26.45 52.18
CA VAL A 223 11.20 -25.73 53.35
C VAL A 223 10.54 -24.35 53.36
N VAL A 224 9.66 -24.15 54.33
CA VAL A 224 9.06 -22.84 54.62
C VAL A 224 10.11 -21.99 55.32
N VAL A 225 10.71 -21.05 54.57
CA VAL A 225 11.49 -19.94 55.12
C VAL A 225 10.55 -18.74 55.24
N VAL A 226 10.30 -18.30 56.47
CA VAL A 226 9.52 -17.09 56.76
C VAL A 226 10.29 -15.88 56.23
N TRP A 227 9.71 -15.19 55.25
CA TRP A 227 10.32 -14.09 54.51
C TRP A 227 9.92 -12.76 55.16
N ASP A 228 10.87 -12.08 55.78
CA ASP A 228 10.73 -10.67 56.18
C ASP A 228 11.08 -9.78 54.95
N GLY A 229 10.23 -9.85 53.93
CA GLY A 229 10.55 -9.42 52.56
C GLY A 229 10.12 -8.00 52.20
N LYS A 230 9.30 -7.31 52.99
CA LYS A 230 8.67 -6.05 52.55
C LYS A 230 9.66 -4.90 52.32
N ASP A 231 10.61 -4.70 53.22
CA ASP A 231 11.57 -3.59 53.10
C ASP A 231 12.65 -3.86 52.05
N GLN A 232 13.03 -5.13 51.85
CA GLN A 232 13.95 -5.52 50.78
C GLN A 232 13.28 -5.46 49.41
N ASP A 233 12.02 -5.89 49.29
CA ASP A 233 11.30 -5.86 48.03
C ASP A 233 10.98 -4.44 47.58
N ASP A 234 10.65 -3.53 48.51
CA ASP A 234 10.40 -2.14 48.16
C ASP A 234 11.70 -1.40 47.79
N ARG A 235 12.83 -1.69 48.46
CA ARG A 235 14.15 -1.20 48.02
C ARG A 235 14.56 -1.79 46.66
N ARG A 236 14.28 -3.07 46.40
CA ARG A 236 14.53 -3.72 45.11
C ARG A 236 13.64 -3.13 44.01
N ARG A 237 12.39 -2.80 44.31
CA ARG A 237 11.45 -2.15 43.37
C ARG A 237 11.87 -0.73 43.04
N LEU A 238 12.30 0.06 44.02
CA LEU A 238 12.82 1.41 43.78
C LEU A 238 14.12 1.34 42.98
N ALA A 239 15.06 0.48 43.35
CA ALA A 239 16.28 0.26 42.57
C ALA A 239 15.99 -0.24 41.14
N ALA A 240 14.98 -1.09 40.95
CA ALA A 240 14.55 -1.53 39.62
C ALA A 240 13.86 -0.41 38.82
N ALA A 241 13.10 0.46 39.47
CA ALA A 241 12.47 1.61 38.84
C ALA A 241 13.51 2.68 38.43
N GLU A 242 14.53 2.89 39.27
CA GLU A 242 15.66 3.77 38.95
C GLU A 242 16.50 3.20 37.80
N ARG A 243 16.80 1.89 37.81
CA ARG A 243 17.49 1.23 36.69
C ARG A 243 16.69 1.28 35.40
N THR A 244 15.36 1.06 35.45
CA THR A 244 14.53 1.15 34.23
C THR A 244 14.43 2.58 33.73
N ARG A 245 14.42 3.57 34.62
CA ARG A 245 14.50 4.98 34.23
C ARG A 245 15.85 5.33 33.61
N GLN A 246 16.96 4.88 34.20
CA GLN A 246 18.30 5.07 33.64
C GLN A 246 18.42 4.41 32.26
N LEU A 247 17.94 3.18 32.10
CA LEU A 247 17.89 2.49 30.80
C LEU A 247 16.98 3.22 29.80
N ALA A 248 15.89 3.82 30.24
CA ALA A 248 15.03 4.62 29.36
C ALA A 248 15.72 5.92 28.91
N GLU A 249 16.42 6.60 29.81
CA GLU A 249 17.20 7.80 29.51
C GLU A 249 18.40 7.48 28.59
N GLU A 250 19.09 6.36 28.81
CA GLU A 250 20.14 5.84 27.93
C GLU A 250 19.60 5.45 26.55
N ASN A 251 18.43 4.78 26.49
CA ASN A 251 17.78 4.45 25.22
C ASN A 251 17.37 5.72 24.43
N LEU A 252 16.91 6.76 25.13
CA LEU A 252 16.63 8.06 24.50
C LEU A 252 17.91 8.70 23.95
N ARG A 253 19.01 8.70 24.73
CA ARG A 253 20.31 9.21 24.28
C ARG A 253 20.84 8.44 23.07
N VAL A 254 20.78 7.11 23.08
CA VAL A 254 21.19 6.27 21.94
C VAL A 254 20.29 6.51 20.73
N ALA A 255 18.98 6.68 20.92
CA ALA A 255 18.06 7.01 19.83
C ALA A 255 18.35 8.39 19.22
N GLU A 256 18.71 9.38 20.06
CA GLU A 256 19.13 10.71 19.60
C GLU A 256 20.48 10.67 18.88
N GLN A 257 21.46 9.91 19.39
CA GLN A 257 22.74 9.67 18.72
C GLN A 257 22.53 9.03 17.35
N ARG A 258 21.71 7.97 17.24
CA ARG A 258 21.39 7.34 15.95
C ARG A 258 20.69 8.29 14.98
N ARG A 259 19.81 9.17 15.48
CA ARG A 259 19.18 10.22 14.66
C ARG A 259 20.20 11.25 14.18
N ALA A 260 21.16 11.62 15.03
CA ALA A 260 22.23 12.54 14.68
C ALA A 260 23.20 11.90 13.67
N GLU A 261 23.60 10.65 13.88
CA GLU A 261 24.43 9.85 12.96
C GLU A 261 23.76 9.70 11.60
N HIS A 262 22.46 9.37 11.56
CA HIS A 262 21.72 9.28 10.30
C HIS A 262 21.69 10.63 9.57
N LYS A 263 21.50 11.75 10.29
CA LYS A 263 21.56 13.09 9.68
C LYS A 263 22.96 13.41 9.17
N ALA A 264 24.01 13.03 9.90
CA ALA A 264 25.39 13.23 9.49
C ALA A 264 25.74 12.36 8.26
N GLN A 265 25.27 11.12 8.19
CA GLN A 265 25.40 10.25 7.02
C GLN A 265 24.68 10.84 5.81
N GLU A 266 23.43 11.31 5.98
CA GLU A 266 22.67 11.94 4.91
C GLU A 266 23.36 13.23 4.39
N GLN A 267 23.99 14.00 5.28
CA GLN A 267 24.80 15.16 4.88
C GLN A 267 26.07 14.74 4.13
N ALA A 268 26.81 13.75 4.63
CA ALA A 268 28.00 13.23 3.98
C ALA A 268 27.69 12.62 2.60
N GLU A 269 26.57 11.92 2.44
CA GLU A 269 26.11 11.41 1.14
C GLU A 269 25.76 12.54 0.18
N ARG A 270 25.13 13.62 0.67
CA ARG A 270 24.86 14.82 -0.15
C ARG A 270 26.15 15.51 -0.59
N GLU A 271 27.12 15.63 0.30
CA GLU A 271 28.43 16.20 -0.02
C GLU A 271 29.18 15.35 -1.04
N ARG A 272 29.17 14.02 -0.89
CA ARG A 272 29.73 13.08 -1.88
C ARG A 272 29.05 13.21 -3.24
N ALA A 273 27.71 13.21 -3.26
CA ALA A 273 26.96 13.37 -4.50
C ALA A 273 27.21 14.74 -5.16
N GLN A 274 27.46 15.79 -4.38
CA GLN A 274 27.86 17.09 -4.91
C GLN A 274 29.29 17.05 -5.47
N ALA A 275 30.23 16.43 -4.76
CA ALA A 275 31.60 16.25 -5.24
C ALA A 275 31.64 15.47 -6.56
N GLU A 276 30.95 14.32 -6.64
CA GLU A 276 30.81 13.52 -7.87
C GLU A 276 30.23 14.35 -9.02
N ARG A 277 29.19 15.15 -8.78
CA ARG A 277 28.65 16.05 -9.80
C ARG A 277 29.67 17.07 -10.29
N THR A 278 30.44 17.67 -9.39
CA THR A 278 31.48 18.63 -9.76
C THR A 278 32.64 17.97 -10.50
N GLU A 279 33.02 16.74 -10.14
CA GLU A 279 34.04 15.96 -10.84
C GLU A 279 33.57 15.57 -12.25
N LEU A 280 32.33 15.12 -12.41
CA LEU A 280 31.74 14.84 -13.72
C LEU A 280 31.69 16.11 -14.60
N GLN A 281 31.32 17.27 -14.03
CA GLN A 281 31.37 18.53 -14.76
C GLN A 281 32.78 18.90 -15.19
N ARG A 282 33.80 18.65 -14.35
CA ARG A 282 35.20 18.87 -14.71
C ARG A 282 35.66 17.92 -15.82
N GLN A 283 35.29 16.65 -15.76
CA GLN A 283 35.60 15.66 -16.81
C GLN A 283 34.97 16.06 -18.13
N LEU A 284 33.69 16.43 -18.14
CA LEU A 284 33.00 16.91 -19.35
C LEU A 284 33.66 18.17 -19.93
N ALA A 285 34.11 19.10 -19.07
CA ALA A 285 34.83 20.28 -19.51
C ALA A 285 36.21 19.94 -20.12
N GLN A 286 36.93 18.98 -19.53
CA GLN A 286 38.21 18.49 -20.05
C GLN A 286 38.03 17.77 -21.40
N GLU A 287 37.05 16.87 -21.51
CA GLU A 287 36.72 16.19 -22.77
C GLU A 287 36.32 17.18 -23.85
N HIS A 288 35.54 18.20 -23.50
CA HIS A 288 35.20 19.27 -24.43
C HIS A 288 36.44 20.04 -24.90
N ALA A 289 37.37 20.38 -23.99
CA ALA A 289 38.62 21.06 -24.35
C ALA A 289 39.51 20.18 -25.26
N GLU A 290 39.64 18.88 -24.95
CA GLU A 290 40.37 17.94 -25.80
C GLU A 290 39.74 17.81 -27.19
N ASN A 291 38.41 17.73 -27.27
CA ASN A 291 37.71 17.66 -28.56
C ASN A 291 37.93 18.93 -29.38
N VAL A 292 37.90 20.12 -28.76
CA VAL A 292 38.22 21.39 -29.42
C VAL A 292 39.67 21.39 -29.94
N GLU A 293 40.63 20.93 -29.15
CA GLU A 293 42.03 20.82 -29.58
C GLU A 293 42.22 19.79 -30.70
N ARG A 294 41.51 18.65 -30.67
CA ARG A 294 41.50 17.68 -31.78
C ARG A 294 40.93 18.31 -33.05
N HIS A 295 39.82 19.04 -32.95
CA HIS A 295 39.24 19.76 -34.08
C HIS A 295 40.21 20.82 -34.64
N ARG A 296 40.91 21.54 -33.77
CA ARG A 296 41.93 22.52 -34.18
C ARG A 296 43.08 21.85 -34.93
N ARG A 297 43.66 20.77 -34.38
CA ARG A 297 44.74 20.00 -35.04
C ARG A 297 44.30 19.43 -36.39
N ASN A 298 43.08 18.90 -36.46
CA ASN A 298 42.53 18.39 -37.73
C ASN A 298 42.35 19.52 -38.76
N ALA A 299 41.89 20.71 -38.33
CA ALA A 299 41.77 21.87 -39.22
C ALA A 299 43.14 22.38 -39.70
N GLU A 300 44.15 22.41 -38.82
CA GLU A 300 45.53 22.77 -39.18
C GLU A 300 46.14 21.73 -40.14
N ALA A 301 45.92 20.43 -39.90
CA ALA A 301 46.35 19.36 -40.80
C ALA A 301 45.71 19.49 -42.19
N LEU A 302 44.40 19.78 -42.27
CA LEU A 302 43.72 20.03 -43.54
C LEU A 302 44.29 21.25 -44.28
N ARG A 303 44.60 22.33 -43.57
CA ARG A 303 45.26 23.51 -44.16
C ARG A 303 46.64 23.15 -44.72
N SER A 304 47.46 22.43 -43.95
CA SER A 304 48.79 22.01 -44.40
C SER A 304 48.74 21.05 -45.60
N ALA A 305 47.75 20.15 -45.66
CA ALA A 305 47.53 19.26 -46.80
C ALA A 305 47.12 20.05 -48.04
N GLN A 306 46.22 21.03 -47.90
CA GLN A 306 45.83 21.93 -48.99
C GLN A 306 47.00 22.79 -49.47
N GLU A 307 47.86 23.28 -48.58
CA GLU A 307 49.07 24.01 -48.92
C GLU A 307 50.08 23.11 -49.65
N ALA A 308 50.30 21.89 -49.17
CA ALA A 308 51.15 20.91 -49.84
C ALA A 308 50.60 20.50 -51.22
N GLU A 309 49.28 20.37 -51.37
CA GLU A 309 48.66 20.17 -52.67
C GLU A 309 48.85 21.39 -53.58
N ARG A 310 48.62 22.61 -53.09
CA ARG A 310 48.88 23.84 -53.86
C ARG A 310 50.33 23.94 -54.30
N GLU A 311 51.29 23.61 -53.44
CA GLU A 311 52.71 23.54 -53.78
C GLU A 311 53.01 22.48 -54.84
N ARG A 312 52.38 21.30 -54.75
CA ARG A 312 52.48 20.25 -55.78
C ARG A 312 51.88 20.71 -57.11
N TRP A 313 50.72 21.35 -57.10
CA TRP A 313 50.08 21.94 -58.29
C TRP A 313 50.95 23.04 -58.90
N CYS A 314 51.56 23.92 -58.09
CA CYS A 314 52.49 24.93 -58.58
C CYS A 314 53.75 24.30 -59.19
N ARG A 315 54.34 23.27 -58.56
CA ARG A 315 55.50 22.54 -59.10
C ARG A 315 55.15 21.78 -60.40
N ALA A 316 53.99 21.14 -60.47
CA ALA A 316 53.49 20.47 -61.68
C ALA A 316 53.23 21.49 -62.82
N SER A 317 52.67 22.66 -62.49
CA SER A 317 52.45 23.74 -63.48
C SER A 317 53.74 24.32 -64.05
N THR A 318 54.88 24.20 -63.36
CA THR A 318 56.20 24.58 -63.89
C THR A 318 56.88 23.48 -64.70
N THR A 319 56.44 22.23 -64.60
CA THR A 319 57.00 21.09 -65.36
C THR A 319 56.14 20.65 -66.56
N ASP A 320 54.87 21.05 -66.63
CA ASP A 320 53.94 20.67 -67.72
C ASP A 320 53.92 21.64 -68.92
N ALA A 321 54.96 22.45 -69.10
CA ALA A 321 55.11 23.27 -70.31
C ALA A 321 55.71 22.51 -71.50
N ASN A 322 56.24 21.30 -71.32
CA ASN A 322 56.79 20.50 -72.41
C ASN A 322 56.43 19.03 -72.21
N LEU A 323 55.46 18.53 -72.99
CA LEU A 323 55.45 17.24 -73.69
C LEU A 323 54.06 17.00 -74.28
N GLN A 324 53.83 17.52 -75.49
CA GLN A 324 52.87 16.92 -76.40
C GLN A 324 53.57 15.76 -77.12
N ALA A 325 53.21 14.53 -76.81
CA ALA A 325 53.56 13.37 -77.61
C ALA A 325 52.27 12.67 -78.04
N ALA A 326 52.11 12.52 -79.35
CA ALA A 326 51.01 11.82 -79.99
C ALA A 326 51.05 10.31 -79.65
N PRO A 327 49.89 9.64 -79.44
CA PRO A 327 49.88 8.25 -79.03
C PRO A 327 50.03 7.32 -80.24
N LEU A 328 51.18 6.63 -80.31
CA LEU A 328 51.30 5.38 -81.06
C LEU A 328 50.81 4.26 -80.16
N LEU A 329 49.69 3.65 -80.55
CA LEU A 329 48.98 2.56 -79.88
C LEU A 329 49.93 1.42 -79.46
N SER A 330 50.39 1.47 -78.21
CA SER A 330 51.13 0.42 -77.52
C SER A 330 50.16 -0.44 -76.71
N LEU A 331 50.42 -1.75 -76.58
CA LEU A 331 49.64 -2.65 -75.72
C LEU A 331 49.57 -2.17 -74.26
N PHE A 332 50.56 -1.39 -73.80
CA PHE A 332 50.55 -0.73 -72.49
C PHE A 332 49.49 0.40 -72.38
N ASP A 333 49.19 1.12 -73.45
CA ASP A 333 48.14 2.15 -73.46
C ASP A 333 46.75 1.57 -73.27
N THR A 334 46.53 0.32 -73.69
CA THR A 334 45.24 -0.36 -73.52
C THR A 334 44.99 -0.76 -72.06
N MET A 335 46.05 -1.08 -71.32
CA MET A 335 45.98 -1.34 -69.88
C MET A 335 45.78 -0.05 -69.09
N GLU A 336 46.52 1.02 -69.42
CA GLU A 336 46.30 2.33 -68.79
C GLU A 336 44.90 2.90 -69.07
N ARG A 337 44.36 2.70 -70.27
CA ARG A 337 42.97 3.09 -70.58
C ARG A 337 41.97 2.29 -69.75
N ARG A 338 42.18 0.99 -69.56
CA ARG A 338 41.33 0.17 -68.69
C ARG A 338 41.40 0.61 -67.23
N GLU A 339 42.59 0.91 -66.72
CA GLU A 339 42.76 1.44 -65.36
C GLU A 339 42.12 2.82 -65.19
N ARG A 340 42.23 3.70 -66.20
CA ARG A 340 41.54 5.00 -66.22
C ARG A 340 40.02 4.83 -66.28
N ASP A 341 39.51 3.92 -67.10
CA ASP A 341 38.08 3.63 -67.22
C ASP A 341 37.52 2.95 -65.95
N GLU A 342 38.33 2.16 -65.25
CA GLU A 342 38.00 1.58 -63.95
C GLU A 342 38.03 2.63 -62.84
N ALA A 343 39.00 3.56 -62.86
CA ALA A 343 39.06 4.69 -61.95
C ALA A 343 37.86 5.63 -62.14
N ILE A 344 37.47 5.92 -63.39
CA ILE A 344 36.26 6.72 -63.69
C ILE A 344 35.01 6.00 -63.20
N ARG A 345 34.88 4.68 -63.41
CA ARG A 345 33.75 3.89 -62.89
C ARG A 345 33.73 3.83 -61.36
N ALA A 346 34.88 3.76 -60.71
CA ALA A 346 34.98 3.80 -59.25
C ALA A 346 34.58 5.17 -58.70
N GLN A 347 35.00 6.26 -59.35
CA GLN A 347 34.60 7.63 -59.00
C GLN A 347 33.10 7.84 -59.20
N GLN A 348 32.51 7.37 -60.30
CA GLN A 348 31.07 7.43 -60.52
C GLN A 348 30.30 6.68 -59.43
N LYS A 349 30.73 5.46 -59.07
CA LYS A 349 30.14 4.71 -57.95
C LYS A 349 30.22 5.47 -56.62
N GLN A 350 31.35 6.12 -56.31
CA GLN A 350 31.48 6.92 -55.09
C GLN A 350 30.53 8.13 -55.09
N VAL A 351 30.34 8.78 -56.24
CA VAL A 351 29.37 9.88 -56.38
C VAL A 351 27.94 9.38 -56.20
N ASP A 352 27.60 8.23 -56.80
CA ASP A 352 26.29 7.60 -56.66
C ASP A 352 26.01 7.17 -55.20
N ASP A 353 27.00 6.57 -54.53
CA ASP A 353 26.90 6.17 -53.11
C ASP A 353 26.76 7.39 -52.19
N MET A 354 27.47 8.49 -52.47
CA MET A 354 27.28 9.76 -51.76
C MET A 354 25.89 10.34 -52.00
N ALA A 355 25.38 10.29 -53.23
CA ALA A 355 24.04 10.77 -53.57
C ALA A 355 22.95 9.94 -52.87
N LEU A 356 23.11 8.61 -52.78
CA LEU A 356 22.22 7.73 -52.03
C LEU A 356 22.28 8.01 -50.52
N ASN A 357 23.47 8.22 -49.97
CA ASN A 357 23.64 8.60 -48.56
C ASN A 357 23.02 9.97 -48.26
N ALA A 358 23.16 10.95 -49.15
CA ALA A 358 22.54 12.26 -49.03
C ALA A 358 21.00 12.16 -49.04
N ARG A 359 20.44 11.34 -49.93
CA ARG A 359 18.99 11.06 -49.98
C ARG A 359 18.50 10.38 -48.70
N HIS A 360 19.23 9.39 -48.19
CA HIS A 360 18.89 8.75 -46.91
C HIS A 360 19.00 9.70 -45.72
N ALA A 361 19.99 10.60 -45.71
CA ALA A 361 20.12 11.62 -44.68
C ALA A 361 18.97 12.64 -44.74
N ALA A 362 18.55 13.05 -45.95
CA ALA A 362 17.39 13.91 -46.15
C ALA A 362 16.09 13.24 -45.65
N GLN A 363 15.84 11.98 -46.03
CA GLN A 363 14.69 11.21 -45.55
C GLN A 363 14.69 11.06 -44.02
N LYS A 364 15.83 10.81 -43.38
CA LYS A 364 15.93 10.76 -41.91
C LYS A 364 15.57 12.10 -41.27
N ARG A 365 15.99 13.22 -41.87
CA ARG A 365 15.62 14.56 -41.39
C ARG A 365 14.13 14.84 -41.56
N GLU A 366 13.53 14.45 -42.69
CA GLU A 366 12.10 14.56 -42.92
C GLU A 366 11.29 13.70 -41.93
N CYS A 367 11.69 12.45 -41.70
CA CYS A 367 11.05 11.59 -40.69
C CYS A 367 11.16 12.19 -39.28
N ALA A 368 12.34 12.70 -38.89
CA ALA A 368 12.53 13.34 -37.60
C ALA A 368 11.71 14.64 -37.44
N GLN A 369 11.53 15.41 -38.52
CA GLN A 369 10.65 16.58 -38.52
C GLN A 369 9.19 16.17 -38.39
N ALA A 370 8.75 15.16 -39.14
CA ALA A 370 7.38 14.64 -39.06
C ALA A 370 7.06 14.06 -37.66
N GLU A 371 8.02 13.41 -36.98
CA GLU A 371 7.86 12.96 -35.59
C GLU A 371 7.72 14.15 -34.63
N ARG A 372 8.57 15.18 -34.74
CA ARG A 372 8.46 16.39 -33.92
C ARG A 372 7.13 17.12 -34.14
N ASP A 373 6.64 17.16 -35.37
CA ASP A 373 5.37 17.79 -35.68
C ASP A 373 4.18 16.96 -35.15
N ARG A 374 4.27 15.62 -35.16
CA ARG A 374 3.30 14.75 -34.45
C ARG A 374 3.33 14.98 -32.95
N GLU A 375 4.51 15.09 -32.33
CA GLU A 375 4.63 15.39 -30.90
C GLU A 375 4.03 16.77 -30.55
N ARG A 376 4.26 17.78 -31.40
CA ARG A 376 3.64 19.10 -31.26
C ARG A 376 2.12 19.04 -31.38
N GLN A 377 1.60 18.25 -32.33
CA GLN A 377 0.16 18.04 -32.46
C GLN A 377 -0.43 17.34 -31.24
N CYS A 378 0.19 16.24 -30.78
CA CYS A 378 -0.27 15.52 -29.59
C CYS A 378 -0.25 16.40 -28.33
N THR A 379 0.78 17.22 -28.14
CA THR A 379 0.85 18.17 -27.01
C THR A 379 -0.18 19.29 -27.12
N ALA A 380 -0.44 19.80 -28.33
CA ALA A 380 -1.51 20.78 -28.56
C ALA A 380 -2.91 20.20 -28.32
N ASP A 381 -3.17 18.98 -28.76
CA ASP A 381 -4.45 18.29 -28.56
C ASP A 381 -4.68 17.95 -27.09
N TYR A 382 -3.63 17.55 -26.37
CA TYR A 382 -3.68 17.35 -24.93
C TYR A 382 -4.00 18.65 -24.19
N ALA A 383 -3.34 19.76 -24.55
CA ALA A 383 -3.62 21.08 -23.95
C ALA A 383 -5.06 21.54 -24.23
N LYS A 384 -5.60 21.29 -25.43
CA LYS A 384 -7.01 21.56 -25.74
C LYS A 384 -7.95 20.72 -24.89
N ALA A 385 -7.67 19.43 -24.73
CA ALA A 385 -8.49 18.54 -23.89
C ALA A 385 -8.49 18.97 -22.41
N GLU A 386 -7.35 19.44 -21.88
CA GLU A 386 -7.28 20.01 -20.54
C GLU A 386 -8.14 21.28 -20.41
N LEU A 387 -8.07 22.19 -21.39
CA LEU A 387 -8.90 23.38 -21.42
C LEU A 387 -10.40 23.04 -21.45
N GLU A 388 -10.82 22.12 -22.32
CA GLU A 388 -12.22 21.66 -22.38
C GLU A 388 -12.67 21.03 -21.05
N SER A 389 -11.79 20.26 -20.40
CA SER A 389 -12.10 19.67 -19.09
C SER A 389 -12.28 20.74 -18.02
N PHE A 390 -11.43 21.77 -18.03
CA PHE A 390 -11.50 22.90 -17.10
C PHE A 390 -12.77 23.73 -17.32
N GLU A 391 -13.14 23.99 -18.57
CA GLU A 391 -14.39 24.68 -18.90
C GLU A 391 -15.62 23.93 -18.37
N ARG A 392 -15.67 22.60 -18.56
CA ARG A 392 -16.74 21.76 -18.00
C ARG A 392 -16.76 21.78 -16.47
N GLU A 393 -15.62 21.80 -15.81
CA GLU A 393 -15.54 21.92 -14.35
C GLU A 393 -16.07 23.27 -13.86
N VAL A 394 -15.74 24.36 -14.57
CA VAL A 394 -16.25 25.71 -14.28
C VAL A 394 -17.76 25.77 -14.47
N GLU A 395 -18.30 25.25 -15.58
CA GLU A 395 -19.75 25.17 -15.83
C GLU A 395 -20.46 24.37 -14.72
N ASN A 396 -19.92 23.21 -14.35
CA ASN A 396 -20.46 22.40 -13.26
C ASN A 396 -20.43 23.14 -11.92
N ALA A 397 -19.37 23.90 -11.64
CA ALA A 397 -19.27 24.73 -10.44
C ALA A 397 -20.30 25.86 -10.44
N HIS A 398 -20.57 26.49 -11.59
CA HIS A 398 -21.64 27.47 -11.74
C HIS A 398 -23.02 26.85 -11.50
N GLN A 399 -23.32 25.70 -12.11
CA GLN A 399 -24.59 24.98 -11.89
C GLN A 399 -24.79 24.59 -10.43
N ARG A 400 -23.73 24.13 -9.75
CA ARG A 400 -23.79 23.83 -8.30
C ARG A 400 -24.14 25.06 -7.47
N ARG A 401 -23.50 26.20 -7.75
CA ARG A 401 -23.80 27.47 -7.05
C ARG A 401 -25.22 27.95 -7.30
N GLU A 402 -25.73 27.81 -8.53
CA GLU A 402 -27.12 28.14 -8.83
C GLU A 402 -28.11 27.23 -8.10
N TYR A 403 -27.82 25.93 -8.06
CA TYR A 403 -28.63 24.96 -7.33
C TYR A 403 -28.61 25.23 -5.81
N GLU A 404 -27.45 25.51 -5.23
CA GLU A 404 -27.32 25.93 -3.83
C GLU A 404 -28.12 27.22 -3.56
N ARG A 405 -28.07 28.20 -4.47
CA ARG A 405 -28.84 29.44 -4.34
C ARG A 405 -30.35 29.17 -4.36
N LEU A 406 -30.82 28.28 -5.24
CA LEU A 406 -32.22 27.87 -5.29
C LEU A 406 -32.65 27.17 -4.00
N GLN A 407 -31.83 26.24 -3.48
CA GLN A 407 -32.09 25.58 -2.20
C GLN A 407 -32.17 26.57 -1.04
N LEU A 408 -31.28 27.56 -0.98
CA LEU A 408 -31.31 28.60 0.04
C LEU A 408 -32.56 29.48 -0.09
N GLN A 409 -33.00 29.81 -1.30
CA GLN A 409 -34.25 30.55 -1.51
C GLN A 409 -35.47 29.73 -1.08
N ASP A 410 -35.52 28.45 -1.38
CA ASP A 410 -36.63 27.57 -0.98
C ASP A 410 -36.65 27.36 0.54
N ALA A 411 -35.48 27.21 1.17
CA ALA A 411 -35.35 27.17 2.63
C ALA A 411 -35.82 28.47 3.28
N ALA A 412 -35.46 29.63 2.70
CA ALA A 412 -35.92 30.94 3.17
C ALA A 412 -37.44 31.10 3.03
N LYS A 413 -38.04 30.68 1.91
CA LYS A 413 -39.50 30.66 1.71
C LYS A 413 -40.19 29.74 2.70
N ALA A 414 -39.64 28.55 2.97
CA ALA A 414 -40.17 27.61 3.96
C ALA A 414 -40.11 28.20 5.37
N ALA A 415 -38.99 28.82 5.77
CA ALA A 415 -38.86 29.52 7.04
C ALA A 415 -39.85 30.70 7.15
N GLY A 416 -40.08 31.43 6.05
CA GLY A 416 -41.09 32.49 5.97
C GLY A 416 -42.50 31.96 6.23
N LYS A 417 -42.89 30.84 5.60
CA LYS A 417 -44.18 30.17 5.83
C LYS A 417 -44.34 29.73 7.29
N VAL A 418 -43.29 29.18 7.91
CA VAL A 418 -43.29 28.78 9.32
C VAL A 418 -43.48 30.00 10.23
N ARG A 419 -42.80 31.12 9.96
CA ARG A 419 -42.99 32.37 10.71
C ARG A 419 -44.40 32.93 10.55
N GLN A 420 -44.97 32.88 9.35
CA GLN A 420 -46.36 33.27 9.11
C GLN A 420 -47.34 32.38 9.87
N ALA A 421 -47.16 31.05 9.82
CA ALA A 421 -47.98 30.11 10.59
C ALA A 421 -47.87 30.34 12.11
N HIS A 422 -46.67 30.66 12.62
CA HIS A 422 -46.49 31.04 14.03
C HIS A 422 -47.19 32.35 14.38
N ALA A 423 -47.12 33.35 13.50
CA ALA A 423 -47.80 34.63 13.69
C ALA A 423 -49.33 34.47 13.62
N GLU A 424 -49.84 33.65 12.71
CA GLU A 424 -51.25 33.30 12.60
C GLU A 424 -51.74 32.51 13.81
N ALA A 425 -50.96 31.53 14.29
CA ALA A 425 -51.26 30.81 15.52
C ALA A 425 -51.25 31.74 16.75
N ALA A 426 -50.32 32.70 16.81
CA ALA A 426 -50.31 33.72 17.87
C ALA A 426 -51.55 34.64 17.79
N ARG A 427 -51.96 35.06 16.59
CA ARG A 427 -53.19 35.84 16.36
C ARG A 427 -54.46 35.05 16.70
N GLN A 428 -54.50 33.76 16.37
CA GLN A 428 -55.61 32.87 16.75
C GLN A 428 -55.69 32.70 18.26
N ARG A 429 -54.53 32.55 18.94
CA ARG A 429 -54.46 32.53 20.41
C ARG A 429 -54.99 33.82 21.03
N GLN A 430 -54.68 34.98 20.45
CA GLN A 430 -55.22 36.27 20.89
C GLN A 430 -56.73 36.39 20.67
N LYS A 431 -57.26 35.85 19.56
CA LYS A 431 -58.70 35.81 19.27
C LYS A 431 -59.46 34.79 20.13
N SER A 432 -58.81 33.72 20.57
CA SER A 432 -59.38 32.72 21.48
C SER A 432 -59.22 33.09 22.96
N VAL A 433 -58.67 34.28 23.28
CA VAL A 433 -58.84 34.87 24.62
C VAL A 433 -60.23 35.47 24.69
N GLU A 434 -61.25 34.62 24.63
CA GLU A 434 -62.42 34.87 25.47
C GLU A 434 -61.92 34.96 26.91
N PRO A 435 -62.45 35.85 27.76
CA PRO A 435 -62.02 35.97 29.13
C PRO A 435 -62.27 34.62 29.80
N LEU A 436 -61.19 33.85 29.96
CA LEU A 436 -61.13 32.65 30.78
C LEU A 436 -61.35 33.10 32.23
N LEU A 437 -62.63 33.30 32.55
CA LEU A 437 -63.16 33.07 33.87
C LEU A 437 -62.67 31.69 34.28
N PHE A 438 -61.67 31.72 35.14
CA PHE A 438 -60.98 30.62 35.74
C PHE A 438 -61.99 29.59 36.29
N TRP A 439 -62.20 28.51 35.54
CA TRP A 439 -62.66 27.24 36.08
C TRP A 439 -61.59 26.19 35.78
N PRO A 440 -61.06 25.47 36.80
CA PRO A 440 -60.15 24.37 36.55
C PRO A 440 -60.95 23.21 35.94
N ALA A 441 -60.96 23.12 34.61
CA ALA A 441 -61.43 21.93 33.88
C ALA A 441 -60.39 20.79 33.95
N ALA A 442 -59.71 20.63 35.10
CA ALA A 442 -58.70 19.60 35.29
C ALA A 442 -59.28 18.18 35.38
N HIS A 443 -60.62 18.04 35.50
CA HIS A 443 -61.31 16.75 35.67
C HIS A 443 -62.53 16.57 34.76
N SER A 444 -62.55 17.22 33.59
CA SER A 444 -63.56 16.99 32.56
C SER A 444 -63.18 15.76 31.71
N PRO A 445 -64.08 14.78 31.49
CA PRO A 445 -63.78 13.58 30.70
C PRO A 445 -63.31 13.91 29.27
N ARG A 446 -63.75 15.04 28.69
CA ARG A 446 -63.30 15.50 27.37
C ARG A 446 -61.84 15.96 27.33
N ALA A 447 -61.28 16.43 28.46
CA ALA A 447 -59.87 16.84 28.54
C ALA A 447 -58.93 15.62 28.67
N GLU A 448 -59.40 14.54 29.29
CA GLU A 448 -58.68 13.27 29.33
C GLU A 448 -58.67 12.58 27.96
N ASP A 449 -59.79 12.60 27.24
CA ASP A 449 -59.86 12.07 25.87
C ASP A 449 -58.90 12.80 24.91
N ALA A 450 -58.77 14.13 25.04
CA ALA A 450 -57.84 14.92 24.26
C ALA A 450 -56.37 14.54 24.57
N LYS A 451 -56.00 14.36 25.85
CA LYS A 451 -54.67 13.90 26.24
C LYS A 451 -54.38 12.48 25.74
N ILE A 452 -55.36 11.59 25.79
CA ILE A 452 -55.24 10.22 25.26
C ILE A 452 -55.04 10.26 23.73
N ALA A 453 -55.79 11.11 23.01
CA ALA A 453 -55.65 11.27 21.57
C ALA A 453 -54.29 11.88 21.18
N GLU A 454 -53.80 12.87 21.91
CA GLU A 454 -52.46 13.45 21.71
C GLU A 454 -51.35 12.43 21.98
N ASN A 455 -51.45 11.66 23.07
CA ASN A 455 -50.50 10.60 23.38
C ASN A 455 -50.50 9.51 22.29
N ARG A 456 -51.67 9.14 21.75
CA ARG A 456 -51.76 8.19 20.63
C ARG A 456 -51.06 8.73 19.37
N ARG A 457 -51.32 9.99 19.01
CA ARG A 457 -50.66 10.65 17.86
C ARG A 457 -49.14 10.72 18.05
N PHE A 458 -48.69 11.07 19.25
CA PHE A 458 -47.27 11.09 19.58
C PHE A 458 -46.61 9.71 19.40
N HIS A 459 -47.26 8.65 19.86
CA HIS A 459 -46.76 7.28 19.67
C HIS A 459 -46.81 6.82 18.21
N GLU A 460 -47.83 7.21 17.43
CA GLU A 460 -47.91 6.95 16.00
C GLU A 460 -46.80 7.67 15.22
N ASP A 461 -46.51 8.93 15.56
CA ASP A 461 -45.43 9.69 14.94
C ASP A 461 -44.05 9.11 15.30
N LEU A 462 -43.85 8.66 16.54
CA LEU A 462 -42.65 7.92 16.94
C LEU A 462 -42.49 6.61 16.14
N ARG A 463 -43.59 5.88 15.90
CA ARG A 463 -43.57 4.66 15.06
C ARG A 463 -43.21 5.00 13.61
N ARG A 464 -43.83 6.03 13.02
CA ARG A 464 -43.50 6.50 11.66
C ARG A 464 -42.06 6.95 11.53
N GLN A 465 -41.51 7.66 12.52
CA GLN A 465 -40.10 8.05 12.53
C GLN A 465 -39.16 6.85 12.65
N ALA A 466 -39.53 5.85 13.46
CA ALA A 466 -38.76 4.61 13.58
C ALA A 466 -38.79 3.79 12.27
N GLU A 467 -39.94 3.67 11.62
CA GLU A 467 -40.09 3.02 10.31
C GLU A 467 -39.31 3.76 9.23
N LYS A 468 -39.40 5.09 9.18
CA LYS A 468 -38.61 5.90 8.24
C LYS A 468 -37.11 5.65 8.42
N LYS A 469 -36.60 5.69 9.66
CA LYS A 469 -35.19 5.38 9.96
C LYS A 469 -34.79 3.95 9.58
N ARG A 470 -35.70 2.97 9.69
CA ARG A 470 -35.44 1.59 9.23
C ARG A 470 -35.36 1.52 7.71
N ASN A 471 -36.28 2.18 7.01
CA ASN A 471 -36.29 2.21 5.55
C ASN A 471 -35.08 2.98 4.98
N ASP A 472 -34.65 4.06 5.63
CA ASP A 472 -33.47 4.82 5.22
C ASP A 472 -32.20 3.96 5.36
N ARG A 473 -32.04 3.24 6.48
CA ARG A 473 -30.93 2.26 6.64
C ARG A 473 -30.98 1.15 5.61
N ALA A 474 -32.16 0.61 5.31
CA ALA A 474 -32.30 -0.43 4.30
C ALA A 474 -31.87 0.07 2.91
N ARG A 475 -32.22 1.31 2.55
CA ARG A 475 -31.78 1.95 1.29
C ARG A 475 -30.28 2.21 1.27
N GLU A 476 -29.70 2.65 2.38
CA GLU A 476 -28.24 2.82 2.51
C GLU A 476 -27.51 1.49 2.34
N GLU A 477 -27.97 0.41 3.00
CA GLU A 477 -27.41 -0.93 2.83
C GLU A 477 -27.54 -1.46 1.39
N GLU A 478 -28.66 -1.20 0.72
CA GLU A 478 -28.84 -1.55 -0.69
C GLU A 478 -27.90 -0.77 -1.61
N ALA A 479 -27.71 0.52 -1.36
CA ALA A 479 -26.78 1.36 -2.11
C ALA A 479 -25.32 0.93 -1.89
N GLU A 480 -24.93 0.57 -0.66
CA GLU A 480 -23.62 0.00 -0.35
C GLU A 480 -23.41 -1.35 -1.02
N ARG A 481 -24.42 -2.24 -1.02
CA ARG A 481 -24.33 -3.52 -1.74
C ARG A 481 -24.20 -3.30 -3.25
N ALA A 482 -24.89 -2.31 -3.81
CA ALA A 482 -24.78 -1.97 -5.23
C ALA A 482 -23.38 -1.43 -5.58
N SER A 483 -22.81 -0.55 -4.74
CA SER A 483 -21.46 -0.02 -4.95
C SER A 483 -20.38 -1.10 -4.84
N VAL A 484 -20.51 -2.01 -3.88
CA VAL A 484 -19.61 -3.16 -3.73
C VAL A 484 -19.71 -4.09 -4.95
N ARG A 485 -20.92 -4.36 -5.46
CA ARG A 485 -21.09 -5.15 -6.69
C ARG A 485 -20.44 -4.48 -7.90
N ALA A 486 -20.64 -3.17 -8.07
CA ALA A 486 -20.03 -2.42 -9.16
C ALA A 486 -18.49 -2.47 -9.09
N LEU A 487 -17.91 -2.39 -7.88
CA LEU A 487 -16.47 -2.51 -7.69
C LEU A 487 -15.95 -3.91 -8.05
N ILE A 488 -16.65 -4.97 -7.63
CA ILE A 488 -16.30 -6.35 -7.97
C ILE A 488 -16.40 -6.57 -9.50
N GLU A 489 -17.44 -6.04 -10.15
CA GLU A 489 -17.59 -6.11 -11.60
C GLU A 489 -16.47 -5.37 -12.34
N TYR A 490 -16.04 -4.21 -11.83
CA TYR A 490 -14.91 -3.48 -12.37
C TYR A 490 -13.59 -4.28 -12.23
N ASP A 491 -13.30 -4.78 -11.04
CA ASP A 491 -12.08 -5.56 -10.76
C ASP A 491 -12.03 -6.85 -11.59
N THR A 492 -13.17 -7.54 -11.73
CA THR A 492 -13.25 -8.76 -12.55
C THR A 492 -13.07 -8.46 -14.04
N ARG A 493 -13.62 -7.36 -14.57
CA ARG A 493 -13.37 -6.94 -15.96
C ARG A 493 -11.91 -6.58 -16.18
N SER A 494 -11.31 -5.81 -15.27
CA SER A 494 -9.89 -5.44 -15.35
C SER A 494 -8.98 -6.68 -15.31
N ALA A 495 -9.27 -7.64 -14.43
CA ALA A 495 -8.54 -8.90 -14.38
C ALA A 495 -8.68 -9.71 -15.69
N GLN A 496 -9.89 -9.79 -16.26
CA GLN A 496 -10.12 -10.45 -17.55
C GLN A 496 -9.35 -9.79 -18.70
N GLU A 497 -9.30 -8.46 -18.73
CA GLU A 497 -8.52 -7.70 -19.72
C GLU A 497 -7.01 -7.96 -19.58
N ALA A 498 -6.50 -7.97 -18.34
CA ALA A 498 -5.11 -8.32 -18.05
C ALA A 498 -4.76 -9.74 -18.53
N PHE A 499 -5.60 -10.74 -18.20
CA PHE A 499 -5.42 -12.11 -18.69
C PHE A 499 -5.48 -12.21 -20.23
N ALA A 500 -6.39 -11.48 -20.86
CA ALA A 500 -6.49 -11.45 -22.32
C ALA A 500 -5.24 -10.81 -22.96
N HIS A 501 -4.69 -9.76 -22.35
CA HIS A 501 -3.46 -9.12 -22.77
C HIS A 501 -2.26 -10.06 -22.64
N GLU A 502 -2.08 -10.71 -21.48
CA GLU A 502 -1.02 -11.69 -21.26
C GLU A 502 -1.08 -12.84 -22.28
N ARG A 503 -2.29 -13.34 -22.57
CA ARG A 503 -2.49 -14.38 -23.59
C ARG A 503 -2.09 -13.91 -24.98
N LYS A 504 -2.39 -12.65 -25.35
CA LYS A 504 -1.95 -12.05 -26.62
C LYS A 504 -0.43 -11.92 -26.68
N VAL A 505 0.20 -11.46 -25.60
CA VAL A 505 1.67 -11.34 -25.51
C VAL A 505 2.33 -12.71 -25.61
N ALA A 506 1.81 -13.73 -24.92
CA ALA A 506 2.31 -15.09 -24.99
C ALA A 506 2.19 -15.68 -26.40
N ARG A 507 1.08 -15.42 -27.11
CA ARG A 507 0.91 -15.82 -28.52
C ARG A 507 1.93 -15.15 -29.42
N LYS A 508 2.13 -13.84 -29.31
CA LYS A 508 3.14 -13.11 -30.07
C LYS A 508 4.55 -13.67 -29.82
N LYS A 509 4.92 -13.89 -28.55
CA LYS A 509 6.21 -14.51 -28.20
C LYS A 509 6.37 -15.91 -28.82
N ALA A 510 5.31 -16.72 -28.82
CA ALA A 510 5.34 -18.04 -29.45
C ALA A 510 5.47 -17.95 -30.98
N GLU A 511 4.82 -16.99 -31.62
CA GLU A 511 4.96 -16.73 -33.06
C GLU A 511 6.37 -16.25 -33.42
N ASP A 512 6.96 -15.36 -32.62
CA ASP A 512 8.33 -14.89 -32.81
C ASP A 512 9.34 -16.03 -32.63
N LEU A 513 9.14 -16.89 -31.64
CA LEU A 513 9.94 -18.11 -31.46
C LEU A 513 9.80 -19.06 -32.65
N ARG A 514 8.60 -19.23 -33.22
CA ARG A 514 8.41 -20.02 -34.45
C ARG A 514 9.18 -19.42 -35.62
N ARG A 515 9.06 -18.11 -35.86
CA ARG A 515 9.78 -17.41 -36.95
C ARG A 515 11.30 -17.52 -36.81
N THR A 516 11.82 -17.35 -35.60
CA THR A 516 13.27 -17.49 -35.35
C THR A 516 13.74 -18.92 -35.58
N LEU A 517 12.99 -19.94 -35.15
CA LEU A 517 13.31 -21.35 -35.43
C LEU A 517 13.24 -21.65 -36.93
N GLU A 518 12.23 -21.15 -37.64
CA GLU A 518 12.11 -21.28 -39.09
C GLU A 518 13.30 -20.63 -39.82
N ALA A 519 13.73 -19.44 -39.39
CA ALA A 519 14.91 -18.78 -39.93
C ALA A 519 16.19 -19.58 -39.67
N GLN A 520 16.36 -20.15 -38.48
CA GLN A 520 17.49 -21.03 -38.16
C GLN A 520 17.47 -22.32 -38.99
N ILE A 521 16.30 -22.93 -39.20
CA ILE A 521 16.14 -24.11 -40.06
C ILE A 521 16.49 -23.74 -41.51
N ALA A 522 16.01 -22.62 -42.03
CA ALA A 522 16.32 -22.15 -43.37
C ALA A 522 17.81 -21.85 -43.54
N GLN A 523 18.46 -21.23 -42.55
CA GLN A 523 19.89 -20.97 -42.55
C GLN A 523 20.69 -22.27 -42.50
N LYS A 524 20.29 -23.25 -41.68
CA LYS A 524 20.90 -24.59 -41.66
C LYS A 524 20.73 -25.32 -42.98
N ARG A 525 19.57 -25.22 -43.64
CA ARG A 525 19.34 -25.78 -44.98
C ARG A 525 20.27 -25.15 -46.02
N LYS A 526 20.40 -23.83 -46.04
CA LYS A 526 21.37 -23.12 -46.92
C LYS A 526 22.81 -23.53 -46.64
N GLY A 527 23.19 -23.69 -45.37
CA GLY A 527 24.51 -24.20 -44.98
C GLY A 527 24.75 -25.64 -45.42
N ALA A 528 23.74 -26.51 -45.34
CA ALA A 528 23.81 -27.89 -45.81
C ALA A 528 23.87 -27.99 -47.35
N GLU A 529 23.17 -27.12 -48.07
CA GLU A 529 23.29 -26.99 -49.53
C GLU A 529 24.67 -26.47 -49.94
N GLY A 530 25.22 -25.47 -49.22
CA GLY A 530 26.58 -24.99 -49.41
C GLY A 530 27.65 -26.05 -49.10
N GLN A 531 27.46 -26.88 -48.07
CA GLN A 531 28.33 -28.02 -47.78
C GLN A 531 28.20 -29.12 -48.83
N ARG A 532 26.99 -29.41 -49.33
CA ARG A 532 26.80 -30.35 -50.46
C ARG A 532 27.47 -29.84 -51.74
N GLN A 533 27.38 -28.54 -52.02
CA GLN A 533 28.04 -27.90 -53.15
C GLN A 533 29.56 -27.83 -52.99
N ALA A 534 30.07 -27.62 -51.78
CA ALA A 534 31.49 -27.69 -51.45
C ALA A 534 32.03 -29.12 -51.55
N CYS A 535 31.25 -30.14 -51.15
CA CYS A 535 31.61 -31.55 -51.33
C CYS A 535 31.56 -32.00 -52.80
N THR A 536 30.81 -31.32 -53.67
CA THR A 536 30.85 -31.57 -55.12
C THR A 536 31.94 -30.79 -55.86
N ALA A 537 32.57 -29.80 -55.23
CA ALA A 537 33.63 -28.97 -55.81
C ALA A 537 35.05 -29.37 -55.37
N VAL A 538 35.19 -30.35 -54.48
CA VAL A 538 36.48 -30.99 -54.19
C VAL A 538 36.66 -32.14 -55.17
N ASP A 539 37.62 -31.96 -56.06
CA ASP A 539 38.06 -32.94 -57.05
C ASP A 539 38.15 -34.35 -56.48
N ALA A 540 37.64 -35.30 -57.28
CA ALA A 540 37.62 -36.74 -57.05
C ALA A 540 39.03 -37.34 -56.96
N THR A 541 39.77 -37.02 -55.92
CA THR A 541 41.02 -37.68 -55.54
C THR A 541 40.79 -38.47 -54.26
N ARG A 542 40.42 -39.74 -54.47
CA ARG A 542 40.58 -40.89 -53.56
C ARG A 542 40.54 -40.55 -52.06
N VAL A 543 39.34 -40.54 -51.48
CA VAL A 543 39.17 -40.96 -50.09
C VAL A 543 38.34 -42.23 -50.11
N SER A 544 38.96 -43.33 -49.72
CA SER A 544 38.30 -44.62 -49.49
C SER A 544 37.06 -44.40 -48.62
N ALA A 545 35.90 -44.79 -49.12
CA ALA A 545 34.67 -44.81 -48.34
C ALA A 545 34.94 -45.60 -47.06
N THR A 546 34.96 -44.91 -45.92
CA THR A 546 34.88 -45.55 -44.62
C THR A 546 33.48 -46.15 -44.53
N GLU A 547 33.38 -47.44 -44.84
CA GLU A 547 32.19 -48.23 -44.59
C GLU A 547 31.80 -48.05 -43.12
N ALA A 548 30.57 -47.59 -42.87
CA ALA A 548 30.08 -47.39 -41.51
C ALA A 548 30.10 -48.74 -40.77
N MET A 549 31.00 -48.86 -39.79
CA MET A 549 31.17 -50.08 -39.01
C MET A 549 29.91 -50.28 -38.14
N ILE A 550 29.00 -51.15 -38.59
CA ILE A 550 27.76 -51.46 -37.86
C ILE A 550 28.12 -52.33 -36.65
N LEU A 551 28.00 -51.77 -35.46
CA LEU A 551 28.20 -52.45 -34.18
C LEU A 551 26.85 -52.92 -33.61
N TYR A 552 26.79 -54.17 -33.17
CA TYR A 552 25.62 -54.81 -32.59
C TYR A 552 25.82 -54.99 -31.09
N ARG A 553 24.76 -54.74 -30.33
CA ARG A 553 24.80 -54.84 -28.86
C ARG A 553 24.67 -56.30 -28.42
N CYS A 554 25.69 -56.80 -27.72
CA CYS A 554 25.72 -58.19 -27.25
C CYS A 554 24.63 -58.38 -26.18
N PRO A 555 23.70 -59.33 -26.36
CA PRO A 555 22.63 -59.54 -25.37
C PRO A 555 23.15 -60.10 -24.04
N VAL A 556 24.37 -60.64 -24.00
CA VAL A 556 24.97 -61.26 -22.81
C VAL A 556 25.85 -60.29 -22.03
N THR A 557 26.70 -59.51 -22.72
CA THR A 557 27.65 -58.58 -22.08
C THR A 557 27.22 -57.11 -22.15
N GLY A 558 26.26 -56.76 -23.02
CA GLY A 558 25.79 -55.39 -23.23
C GLY A 558 26.72 -54.50 -24.06
N GLU A 559 27.91 -55.01 -24.42
CA GLU A 559 28.93 -54.31 -25.19
C GLU A 559 28.59 -54.25 -26.69
N LEU A 560 29.06 -53.21 -27.37
CA LEU A 560 28.86 -53.02 -28.81
C LEU A 560 29.99 -53.71 -29.59
N LEU A 561 29.67 -54.79 -30.30
CA LEU A 561 30.63 -55.63 -31.02
C LEU A 561 30.35 -55.60 -32.54
N PRO A 562 31.37 -55.68 -33.40
CA PRO A 562 31.19 -55.74 -34.85
C PRO A 562 30.50 -57.04 -35.28
N ALA A 563 29.88 -57.04 -36.47
CA ALA A 563 29.16 -58.20 -37.02
C ALA A 563 30.00 -59.49 -37.03
N SER A 564 31.31 -59.38 -37.29
CA SER A 564 32.24 -60.51 -37.30
C SER A 564 32.40 -61.22 -35.95
N ALA A 565 32.06 -60.56 -34.84
CA ALA A 565 32.07 -61.17 -33.51
C ALA A 565 30.84 -62.07 -33.27
N TYR A 566 29.81 -61.97 -34.10
CA TYR A 566 28.61 -62.82 -34.07
C TYR A 566 28.67 -63.97 -35.08
N ASP A 567 29.74 -64.07 -35.87
CA ASP A 567 29.96 -65.18 -36.79
C ASP A 567 30.41 -66.42 -36.00
N PHE A 568 29.43 -67.11 -35.41
CA PHE A 568 29.61 -68.48 -34.91
C PHE A 568 29.77 -69.46 -36.08
N GLY A 569 30.87 -69.35 -36.83
CA GLY A 569 31.46 -70.43 -37.63
C GLY A 569 30.54 -71.29 -38.49
N VAL A 570 29.42 -70.78 -39.03
CA VAL A 570 28.58 -71.56 -39.94
C VAL A 570 29.16 -71.44 -41.34
N GLN A 571 30.11 -72.33 -41.67
CA GLN A 571 30.43 -72.65 -43.05
C GLN A 571 29.15 -73.18 -43.73
N ARG A 572 28.41 -72.32 -44.42
CA ARG A 572 27.42 -72.76 -45.40
C ARG A 572 28.14 -73.06 -46.70
N GLY A 573 28.18 -74.36 -47.01
CA GLY A 573 28.85 -74.91 -48.17
C GLY A 573 28.32 -74.40 -49.51
N ARG A 574 29.22 -74.54 -50.49
CA ARG A 574 29.05 -74.49 -51.95
C ARG A 574 27.62 -74.72 -52.45
N LYS A 575 27.16 -73.84 -53.34
CA LYS A 575 26.87 -74.16 -54.74
C LYS A 575 27.07 -72.93 -55.61
#